data_AF-A0A8C7SW11-F1
#
_entry.id   AF-A0A8C7SW11-F1
#
_cell.length_a   1.000
_cell.length_b   1.000
_cell.length_c   1.000
_cell.angle_alpha   90.00
_cell.angle_beta   90.00
_cell.angle_gamma   90.00
#
_symmetry.space_group_name_H-M   'P 1'
#
loop_
_entity.id
_entity.type
_entity.pdbx_description
1 polymer ?
#
loop_
_entity_poly.entity_id
_entity_poly.type
_entity_poly.pdbx_seq_one_letter_code
_entity_poly.pdbx_strand_id
1 'polypeptide(L)'
;MRAEALVNCMLVPLLLILLTAVEQSLLQSLGQVCTLSAESSQRRCKTPEGLICSGRGECDCGACICQVAEPGNYYGPRCECHDWVCATYDGKTCGGHGVCHCGKCECDEDWFGEACQYQEDCNLTNKKSKELCRNPQGVVCSNAGSCHCGSCMCHNPDGKSLVTGRFCECDDSECLDEDNGEVCGGHGQCYCGNCYCAAGWHGDKCELQCDISPWESKRRCTSPDGKICSNRGTCICGECTCYDVDPSGDWGDIHGDTCECDERSCHATYDRYSDDFCSGHGQCNCGRCDCKEGWMGKKCEHPLSCSLSLESSLKKCKGTSNMPCFGRGLCQCGQCTCHPPGDTRVHGRNCECDDRQCEDISGEICGGNGMCNCGNCDCWDGWTGNACEIWVGTEY
;
A
#
# COMPACT_ATOMS: atom_id res chain seq x y z
N MET A 1 -87.69 -25.79 -2.67
CA MET A 1 -86.70 -26.33 -3.64
C MET A 1 -85.50 -25.40 -3.67
N ARG A 2 -84.30 -25.98 -3.47
CA ARG A 2 -82.96 -25.40 -3.66
C ARG A 2 -82.45 -24.38 -2.63
N ALA A 3 -82.36 -24.81 -1.37
CA ALA A 3 -81.13 -24.57 -0.60
C ALA A 3 -80.11 -25.62 -1.08
N GLU A 4 -78.89 -25.19 -1.45
CA GLU A 4 -77.67 -25.96 -1.81
C GLU A 4 -76.89 -25.45 -3.04
N ALA A 5 -77.22 -24.29 -3.63
CA ALA A 5 -76.52 -23.82 -4.84
C ALA A 5 -75.61 -22.58 -4.66
N LEU A 6 -75.51 -21.96 -3.47
CA LEU A 6 -74.86 -20.65 -3.32
C LEU A 6 -73.56 -20.62 -2.50
N VAL A 7 -73.15 -21.73 -1.86
CA VAL A 7 -71.88 -21.76 -1.09
C VAL A 7 -70.68 -22.18 -1.95
N ASN A 8 -70.90 -22.89 -3.07
CA ASN A 8 -69.83 -23.26 -4.01
C ASN A 8 -69.47 -22.18 -5.05
N CYS A 9 -70.18 -21.04 -5.08
CA CYS A 9 -69.96 -20.02 -6.11
C CYS A 9 -68.98 -18.91 -5.69
N MET A 10 -68.62 -18.83 -4.40
CA MET A 10 -67.68 -17.80 -3.88
C MET A 10 -66.32 -18.37 -3.43
N LEU A 11 -66.16 -19.69 -3.34
CA LEU A 11 -64.86 -20.33 -3.05
C LEU A 11 -64.01 -20.53 -4.32
N VAL A 12 -64.66 -20.78 -5.46
CA VAL A 12 -63.97 -20.96 -6.76
C VAL A 12 -63.26 -19.67 -7.24
N PRO A 13 -63.86 -18.47 -7.13
CA PRO A 13 -63.18 -17.23 -7.54
C PRO A 13 -62.03 -16.89 -6.59
N LEU A 14 -62.15 -17.13 -5.28
CA LEU A 14 -61.08 -16.84 -4.32
C LEU A 14 -59.88 -17.79 -4.47
N LEU A 15 -60.11 -19.08 -4.72
CA LEU A 15 -59.05 -20.04 -5.04
C LEU A 15 -58.39 -19.75 -6.39
N LEU A 16 -59.14 -19.32 -7.41
CA LEU A 16 -58.59 -18.90 -8.70
C LEU A 16 -57.76 -17.62 -8.56
N ILE A 17 -58.20 -16.63 -7.76
CA ILE A 17 -57.45 -15.40 -7.52
C ILE A 17 -56.17 -15.68 -6.71
N LEU A 18 -56.21 -16.60 -5.74
CA LEU A 18 -55.02 -17.06 -5.02
C LEU A 18 -54.07 -17.85 -5.92
N LEU A 19 -54.57 -18.70 -6.84
CA LEU A 19 -53.74 -19.42 -7.82
C LEU A 19 -53.09 -18.46 -8.84
N THR A 20 -53.80 -17.44 -9.31
CA THR A 20 -53.23 -16.43 -10.23
C THR A 20 -52.26 -15.47 -9.53
N ALA A 21 -52.49 -15.16 -8.25
CA ALA A 21 -51.59 -14.33 -7.46
C ALA A 21 -50.32 -15.10 -7.06
N VAL A 22 -50.43 -16.41 -6.80
CA VAL A 22 -49.29 -17.31 -6.58
C VAL A 22 -48.51 -17.51 -7.89
N GLU A 23 -49.18 -17.64 -9.05
CA GLU A 23 -48.48 -17.63 -10.35
C GLU A 23 -47.77 -16.31 -10.63
N GLN A 24 -48.35 -15.15 -10.31
CA GLN A 24 -47.68 -13.85 -10.50
C GLN A 24 -46.54 -13.60 -9.51
N SER A 25 -46.65 -14.09 -8.27
CA SER A 25 -45.56 -14.00 -7.29
C SER A 25 -44.47 -15.06 -7.49
N LEU A 26 -44.75 -16.21 -8.11
CA LEU A 26 -43.74 -17.15 -8.61
C LEU A 26 -43.11 -16.74 -9.94
N LEU A 27 -43.84 -16.05 -10.84
CA LEU A 27 -43.27 -15.51 -12.08
C LEU A 27 -42.37 -14.29 -11.85
N GLN A 28 -42.52 -13.58 -10.73
CA GLN A 28 -41.60 -12.51 -10.35
C GLN A 28 -40.35 -13.03 -9.61
N SER A 29 -40.31 -14.31 -9.23
CA SER A 29 -39.11 -14.97 -8.66
C SER A 29 -38.42 -15.93 -9.62
N LEU A 30 -38.92 -16.06 -10.86
CA LEU A 30 -38.25 -16.80 -11.93
C LEU A 30 -37.51 -15.79 -12.81
N GLY A 31 -36.22 -15.61 -12.53
CA GLY A 31 -35.30 -15.04 -13.51
C GLY A 31 -35.54 -15.70 -14.86
N GLN A 32 -35.61 -14.89 -15.92
CA GLN A 32 -35.82 -15.38 -17.28
C GLN A 32 -34.89 -16.57 -17.53
N VAL A 33 -35.47 -17.74 -17.87
CA VAL A 33 -34.68 -18.92 -18.21
C VAL A 33 -33.78 -18.54 -19.38
N CYS A 34 -32.47 -18.55 -19.14
CA CYS A 34 -31.51 -18.16 -20.14
C CYS A 34 -31.56 -19.12 -21.34
N THR A 35 -31.86 -18.61 -22.52
CA THR A 35 -31.90 -19.40 -23.77
C THR A 35 -30.51 -19.61 -24.39
N LEU A 36 -29.48 -18.98 -23.83
CA LEU A 36 -28.09 -19.12 -24.27
C LEU A 36 -27.39 -20.26 -23.52
N SER A 37 -26.48 -20.97 -24.18
CA SER A 37 -25.55 -21.86 -23.46
C SER A 37 -24.63 -21.05 -22.55
N ALA A 38 -24.13 -21.66 -21.47
CA ALA A 38 -23.22 -21.00 -20.54
C ALA A 38 -22.00 -20.36 -21.24
N GLU A 39 -21.40 -21.06 -22.20
CA GLU A 39 -20.31 -20.51 -23.03
C GLU A 39 -20.76 -19.33 -23.90
N SER A 40 -21.95 -19.40 -24.50
CA SER A 40 -22.46 -18.32 -25.36
C SER A 40 -22.85 -17.08 -24.56
N SER A 41 -23.38 -17.27 -23.35
CA SER A 41 -23.66 -16.23 -22.38
C SER A 41 -22.36 -15.53 -21.98
N GLN A 42 -21.36 -16.29 -21.52
CA GLN A 42 -20.08 -15.72 -21.10
C GLN A 42 -19.33 -15.01 -22.23
N ARG A 43 -19.38 -15.52 -23.47
CA ARG A 43 -18.77 -14.85 -24.64
C ARG A 43 -19.33 -13.44 -24.87
N ARG A 44 -20.63 -13.21 -24.63
CA ARG A 44 -21.25 -11.88 -24.83
C ARG A 44 -20.80 -10.88 -23.77
N CYS A 45 -20.60 -11.33 -22.54
CA CYS A 45 -20.14 -10.55 -21.41
C CYS A 45 -18.61 -10.35 -21.36
N LYS A 46 -17.85 -11.06 -22.20
CA LYS A 46 -16.38 -11.01 -22.21
C LYS A 46 -15.88 -9.73 -22.89
N THR A 47 -14.95 -9.03 -22.25
CA THR A 47 -14.26 -7.86 -22.80
C THR A 47 -13.08 -8.28 -23.70
N PRO A 48 -12.49 -7.36 -24.51
CA PRO A 48 -11.29 -7.65 -25.30
C PRO A 48 -10.11 -8.15 -24.46
N GLU A 49 -10.00 -7.70 -23.21
CA GLU A 49 -8.98 -8.10 -22.21
C GLU A 49 -9.32 -9.45 -21.55
N GLY A 50 -10.43 -10.07 -21.97
CA GLY A 50 -10.85 -11.40 -21.54
C GLY A 50 -11.58 -11.45 -20.20
N LEU A 51 -11.91 -10.30 -19.60
CA LEU A 51 -12.66 -10.21 -18.34
C LEU A 51 -14.16 -10.38 -18.59
N ILE A 52 -14.87 -11.04 -17.69
CA ILE A 52 -16.34 -11.09 -17.71
C ILE A 52 -16.85 -9.84 -17.00
N CYS A 53 -17.67 -9.03 -17.69
CA CYS A 53 -18.25 -7.80 -17.15
C CYS A 53 -17.19 -6.87 -16.53
N SER A 54 -16.04 -6.73 -17.22
CA SER A 54 -14.90 -5.92 -16.79
C SER A 54 -14.37 -6.25 -15.38
N GLY A 55 -14.69 -7.45 -14.86
CA GLY A 55 -14.35 -7.88 -13.49
C GLY A 55 -15.15 -7.19 -12.39
N ARG A 56 -16.22 -6.46 -12.74
CA ARG A 56 -16.97 -5.55 -11.86
C ARG A 56 -18.47 -5.91 -11.81
N GLY A 57 -18.81 -7.09 -12.28
CA GLY A 57 -20.18 -7.56 -12.38
C GLY A 57 -20.27 -9.05 -12.67
N GLU A 58 -21.49 -9.56 -12.63
CA GLU A 58 -21.80 -10.95 -12.97
C GLU A 58 -22.49 -11.01 -14.34
N CYS A 59 -22.16 -12.01 -15.14
CA CYS A 59 -22.81 -12.23 -16.42
C CYS A 59 -24.07 -13.08 -16.22
N ASP A 60 -25.23 -12.48 -16.45
CA ASP A 60 -26.51 -13.17 -16.47
C ASP A 60 -27.08 -13.17 -17.89
N CYS A 61 -27.20 -14.36 -18.46
CA CYS A 61 -27.67 -14.60 -19.83
C CYS A 61 -27.14 -13.67 -20.94
N GLY A 62 -25.83 -13.39 -20.93
CA GLY A 62 -25.19 -12.55 -21.94
C GLY A 62 -25.37 -11.05 -21.72
N ALA A 63 -25.94 -10.65 -20.59
CA ALA A 63 -25.96 -9.28 -20.09
C ALA A 63 -25.14 -9.19 -18.80
N CYS A 64 -24.45 -8.08 -18.61
CA CYS A 64 -23.69 -7.83 -17.40
C CYS A 64 -24.53 -7.14 -16.33
N ILE A 65 -24.57 -7.72 -15.14
CA ILE A 65 -25.15 -7.14 -13.94
C ILE A 65 -24.01 -6.53 -13.12
N CYS A 66 -23.91 -5.21 -13.16
CA CYS A 66 -22.82 -4.48 -12.50
C CYS A 66 -23.02 -4.45 -10.99
N GLN A 67 -21.99 -4.86 -10.25
CA GLN A 67 -22.02 -4.85 -8.79
C GLN A 67 -21.63 -3.44 -8.29
N VAL A 68 -22.51 -2.83 -7.50
CA VAL A 68 -22.23 -1.54 -6.86
C VAL A 68 -21.43 -1.80 -5.59
N ALA A 69 -20.13 -1.53 -5.63
CA ALA A 69 -19.30 -1.48 -4.44
C ALA A 69 -18.99 -0.01 -4.15
N GLU A 70 -19.49 0.52 -3.03
CA GLU A 70 -19.25 1.92 -2.67
C GLU A 70 -17.74 2.23 -2.53
N PRO A 71 -17.29 3.43 -2.96
CA PRO A 71 -18.10 4.55 -3.41
C PRO A 71 -18.11 4.65 -4.96
N GLY A 72 -18.85 3.76 -5.63
CA GLY A 72 -19.44 4.16 -6.91
C GLY A 72 -20.13 3.06 -7.73
N ASN A 73 -20.93 3.53 -8.69
CA ASN A 73 -21.78 2.72 -9.56
C ASN A 73 -21.05 2.41 -10.86
N TYR A 74 -20.84 1.12 -11.15
CA TYR A 74 -20.40 0.66 -12.47
C TYR A 74 -21.61 0.46 -13.38
N TYR A 75 -21.51 0.85 -14.64
CA TYR A 75 -22.57 0.70 -15.63
C TYR A 75 -21.98 0.45 -17.02
N GLY A 76 -22.84 0.34 -18.04
CA GLY A 76 -22.45 -0.06 -19.39
C GLY A 76 -22.72 -1.55 -19.68
N PRO A 77 -22.78 -1.95 -20.95
CA PRO A 77 -23.17 -3.30 -21.37
C PRO A 77 -22.23 -4.40 -20.85
N ARG A 78 -21.00 -4.06 -20.46
CA ARG A 78 -20.02 -4.93 -19.82
C ARG A 78 -19.48 -4.36 -18.51
N CYS A 79 -20.20 -3.46 -17.84
CA CYS A 79 -19.74 -2.78 -16.61
C CYS A 79 -18.38 -2.08 -16.78
N GLU A 80 -18.11 -1.62 -17.98
CA GLU A 80 -16.87 -0.94 -18.38
C GLU A 80 -16.84 0.53 -17.95
N CYS A 81 -18.02 1.11 -17.64
CA CYS A 81 -18.16 2.53 -17.34
C CYS A 81 -18.18 2.78 -15.84
N HIS A 82 -17.55 3.88 -15.43
CA HIS A 82 -17.75 4.49 -14.11
C HIS A 82 -17.52 6.01 -14.20
N ASP A 83 -18.27 6.79 -13.41
CA ASP A 83 -18.17 8.25 -13.23
C ASP A 83 -16.76 8.83 -12.96
N TRP A 84 -15.77 8.08 -12.44
CA TRP A 84 -14.38 8.57 -12.24
C TRP A 84 -13.45 8.35 -13.43
N VAL A 85 -13.94 7.79 -14.54
CA VAL A 85 -13.13 7.59 -15.75
C VAL A 85 -13.05 8.86 -16.61
N CYS A 86 -13.95 9.83 -16.42
CA CYS A 86 -13.97 11.04 -17.25
C CYS A 86 -12.81 11.98 -16.97
N ALA A 87 -12.43 12.74 -18.01
CA ALA A 87 -11.40 13.75 -17.93
C ALA A 87 -11.68 14.73 -16.78
N THR A 88 -10.62 15.08 -16.05
CA THR A 88 -10.68 16.01 -14.93
C THR A 88 -9.95 17.30 -15.30
N TYR A 89 -10.47 18.42 -14.79
CA TYR A 89 -9.81 19.71 -14.91
C TYR A 89 -9.88 20.42 -13.56
N ASP A 90 -8.73 20.94 -13.09
CA ASP A 90 -8.61 21.62 -11.80
C ASP A 90 -9.13 20.78 -10.61
N GLY A 91 -8.87 19.46 -10.66
CA GLY A 91 -9.31 18.51 -9.64
C GLY A 91 -10.81 18.17 -9.66
N LYS A 92 -11.56 18.61 -10.68
CA LYS A 92 -12.99 18.32 -10.83
C LYS A 92 -13.25 17.48 -12.09
N THR A 93 -14.06 16.44 -11.96
CA THR A 93 -14.57 15.66 -13.09
C THR A 93 -15.40 16.55 -14.01
N CYS A 94 -15.11 16.51 -15.31
CA CYS A 94 -15.73 17.39 -16.32
C CYS A 94 -15.69 18.88 -15.93
N GLY A 95 -14.63 19.31 -15.24
CA GLY A 95 -14.42 20.70 -14.82
C GLY A 95 -15.48 21.22 -13.83
N GLY A 96 -16.43 20.39 -13.40
CA GLY A 96 -17.64 20.81 -12.70
C GLY A 96 -18.69 21.50 -13.59
N HIS A 97 -18.55 21.40 -14.92
CA HIS A 97 -19.38 22.05 -15.93
C HIS A 97 -19.90 21.05 -16.97
N GLY A 98 -20.21 19.84 -16.51
CA GLY A 98 -20.73 18.79 -17.36
C GLY A 98 -21.00 17.51 -16.58
N VAL A 99 -21.69 16.59 -17.25
CA VAL A 99 -22.01 15.27 -16.72
C VAL A 99 -21.10 14.24 -17.37
N CYS A 100 -20.49 13.38 -16.54
CA CYS A 100 -19.68 12.27 -17.02
C CYS A 100 -20.57 11.13 -17.53
N HIS A 101 -20.41 10.76 -18.79
CA HIS A 101 -21.05 9.63 -19.42
C HIS A 101 -19.99 8.66 -19.95
N CYS A 102 -19.71 7.60 -19.17
CA CYS A 102 -18.79 6.51 -19.55
C CYS A 102 -17.43 6.99 -20.11
N GLY A 103 -16.71 7.82 -19.36
CA GLY A 103 -15.40 8.33 -19.76
C GLY A 103 -15.43 9.55 -20.69
N LYS A 104 -16.62 10.00 -21.13
CA LYS A 104 -16.80 11.22 -21.92
C LYS A 104 -17.58 12.26 -21.13
N CYS A 105 -17.09 13.50 -21.13
CA CYS A 105 -17.83 14.62 -20.56
C CYS A 105 -18.87 15.17 -21.55
N GLU A 106 -20.13 15.22 -21.12
CA GLU A 106 -21.18 16.00 -21.77
C GLU A 106 -21.24 17.36 -21.09
N CYS A 107 -20.74 18.39 -21.78
CA CYS A 107 -20.61 19.72 -21.21
C CYS A 107 -21.95 20.45 -21.12
N ASP A 108 -22.09 21.26 -20.07
CA ASP A 108 -23.19 22.19 -19.90
C ASP A 108 -23.21 23.24 -21.03
N GLU A 109 -24.34 23.91 -21.23
CA GLU A 109 -24.45 25.00 -22.21
C GLU A 109 -23.35 26.05 -21.98
N ASP A 110 -22.74 26.53 -23.06
CA ASP A 110 -21.60 27.45 -23.09
C ASP A 110 -20.25 26.88 -22.58
N TRP A 111 -20.12 25.57 -22.40
CA TRP A 111 -18.85 24.92 -22.05
C TRP A 111 -18.42 23.88 -23.08
N PHE A 112 -17.11 23.78 -23.30
CA PHE A 112 -16.52 22.83 -24.25
C PHE A 112 -15.11 22.38 -23.83
N GLY A 113 -14.58 21.42 -24.58
CA GLY A 113 -13.31 20.73 -24.29
C GLY A 113 -13.55 19.33 -23.72
N GLU A 114 -12.51 18.50 -23.70
CA GLU A 114 -12.62 17.09 -23.27
C GLU A 114 -13.04 16.93 -21.80
N ALA A 115 -12.70 17.91 -20.96
CA ALA A 115 -13.07 17.99 -19.55
C ALA A 115 -14.01 19.18 -19.28
N CYS A 116 -14.68 19.74 -20.30
CA CYS A 116 -15.53 20.94 -20.16
C CYS A 116 -14.81 22.12 -19.49
N GLN A 117 -13.53 22.30 -19.82
CA GLN A 117 -12.64 23.25 -19.16
C GLN A 117 -12.68 24.67 -19.75
N TYR A 118 -13.34 24.85 -20.90
CA TYR A 118 -13.36 26.11 -21.65
C TYR A 118 -14.78 26.64 -21.74
N GLN A 119 -14.94 27.94 -21.49
CA GLN A 119 -16.19 28.66 -21.67
C GLN A 119 -16.26 29.24 -23.08
N GLU A 120 -17.37 29.05 -23.80
CA GLU A 120 -17.59 29.60 -25.14
C GLU A 120 -17.62 31.13 -25.09
N ASP A 121 -18.50 31.69 -24.25
CA ASP A 121 -18.65 33.13 -24.09
C ASP A 121 -17.86 33.65 -22.88
N CYS A 122 -16.80 34.41 -23.17
CA CYS A 122 -15.94 34.91 -22.12
C CYS A 122 -16.44 36.22 -21.49
N ASN A 123 -16.91 36.11 -20.24
CA ASN A 123 -17.33 37.26 -19.43
C ASN A 123 -16.17 38.01 -18.74
N LEU A 124 -14.92 37.63 -19.00
CA LEU A 124 -13.74 38.24 -18.40
C LEU A 124 -13.07 39.25 -19.34
N THR A 125 -12.50 40.31 -18.76
CA THR A 125 -11.61 41.20 -19.53
C THR A 125 -10.31 40.47 -19.90
N ASN A 126 -9.68 40.86 -21.02
CA ASN A 126 -8.43 40.25 -21.48
C ASN A 126 -7.33 40.25 -20.40
N LYS A 127 -7.26 41.33 -19.60
CA LYS A 127 -6.32 41.46 -18.49
C LYS A 127 -6.58 40.42 -17.40
N LYS A 128 -7.84 40.29 -16.95
CA LYS A 128 -8.22 39.36 -15.88
C LYS A 128 -8.11 37.90 -16.33
N SER A 129 -8.46 37.62 -17.58
CA SER A 129 -8.25 36.30 -18.21
C SER A 129 -6.76 35.92 -18.19
N LYS A 130 -5.87 36.80 -18.68
CA LYS A 130 -4.41 36.55 -18.67
C LYS A 130 -3.81 36.39 -17.28
N GLU A 131 -4.34 37.07 -16.27
CA GLU A 131 -3.89 36.91 -14.88
C GLU A 131 -4.18 35.50 -14.33
N LEU A 132 -5.33 34.90 -14.68
CA LEU A 132 -5.69 33.53 -14.28
C LEU A 132 -4.87 32.45 -14.99
N CYS A 133 -4.34 32.75 -16.17
CA CYS A 133 -3.49 31.87 -16.96
C CYS A 133 -1.99 31.98 -16.63
N ARG A 134 -1.59 32.80 -15.63
CA ARG A 134 -0.19 32.90 -15.21
C ARG A 134 0.17 31.80 -14.24
N ASN A 135 1.26 31.10 -14.53
CA ASN A 135 1.86 30.15 -13.61
C ASN A 135 2.61 30.88 -12.45
N PRO A 136 3.12 30.16 -11.44
CA PRO A 136 3.87 30.76 -10.32
C PRO A 136 5.12 31.56 -10.73
N GLN A 137 5.67 31.28 -11.91
CA GLN A 137 6.82 31.98 -12.50
C GLN A 137 6.41 33.24 -13.28
N GLY A 138 5.11 33.55 -13.34
CA GLY A 138 4.56 34.73 -14.02
C GLY A 138 4.39 34.58 -15.53
N VAL A 139 4.62 33.39 -16.09
CA VAL A 139 4.51 33.10 -17.52
C VAL A 139 3.08 32.67 -17.84
N VAL A 140 2.50 33.22 -18.90
CA VAL A 140 1.13 32.88 -19.33
C VAL A 140 1.17 31.59 -20.15
N CYS A 141 0.44 30.56 -19.69
CA CYS A 141 0.36 29.25 -20.35
C CYS A 141 1.71 28.66 -20.77
N SER A 142 2.75 28.88 -19.95
CA SER A 142 4.12 28.41 -20.17
C SER A 142 4.70 28.69 -21.57
N ASN A 143 4.15 29.69 -22.28
CA ASN A 143 4.41 29.95 -23.71
C ASN A 143 4.09 28.77 -24.66
N ALA A 144 3.46 27.72 -24.18
CA ALA A 144 3.10 26.52 -24.94
C ALA A 144 1.59 26.42 -25.21
N GLY A 145 0.86 27.52 -25.03
CA GLY A 145 -0.58 27.61 -25.25
C GLY A 145 -1.10 29.03 -25.36
N SER A 146 -2.39 29.14 -25.63
CA SER A 146 -3.12 30.41 -25.69
C SER A 146 -4.11 30.50 -24.53
N CYS A 147 -4.19 31.68 -23.88
CA CYS A 147 -5.10 31.89 -22.77
C CYS A 147 -6.50 32.26 -23.29
N HIS A 148 -7.50 31.44 -22.96
CA HIS A 148 -8.90 31.66 -23.25
C HIS A 148 -9.72 31.65 -21.97
N CYS A 149 -10.36 32.77 -21.68
CA CYS A 149 -11.17 33.00 -20.49
C CYS A 149 -10.62 32.51 -19.13
N GLY A 150 -9.31 32.64 -18.92
CA GLY A 150 -8.65 32.22 -17.69
C GLY A 150 -8.21 30.75 -17.66
N SER A 151 -8.42 30.02 -18.75
CA SER A 151 -7.93 28.65 -18.97
C SER A 151 -6.91 28.64 -20.11
N CYS A 152 -5.87 27.82 -19.99
CA CYS A 152 -4.88 27.65 -21.07
C CYS A 152 -5.34 26.59 -22.08
N MET A 153 -5.37 26.97 -23.35
CA MET A 153 -5.54 26.08 -24.50
C MET A 153 -4.15 25.74 -25.04
N CYS A 154 -3.64 24.57 -24.69
CA CYS A 154 -2.30 24.13 -25.08
C CYS A 154 -2.20 23.92 -26.58
N HIS A 155 -1.05 24.28 -27.14
CA HIS A 155 -0.86 24.31 -28.58
C HIS A 155 -0.63 22.88 -29.09
N ASN A 156 -1.54 22.38 -29.92
CA ASN A 156 -1.44 21.07 -30.56
C ASN A 156 -1.39 21.19 -32.10
N PRO A 157 -0.29 21.73 -32.66
CA PRO A 157 -0.21 22.08 -34.08
C PRO A 157 -0.34 20.87 -35.01
N ASP A 158 0.15 19.69 -34.58
CA ASP A 158 0.15 18.47 -35.41
C ASP A 158 -0.85 17.41 -34.95
N GLY A 159 -1.67 17.69 -33.92
CA GLY A 159 -2.50 16.68 -33.24
C GLY A 159 -1.69 15.58 -32.52
N LYS A 160 -0.36 15.67 -32.56
CA LYS A 160 0.61 14.79 -31.90
C LYS A 160 1.35 15.46 -30.74
N SER A 161 1.29 16.79 -30.64
CA SER A 161 1.82 17.46 -29.46
C SER A 161 1.00 17.04 -28.26
N LEU A 162 1.73 16.71 -27.21
CA LEU A 162 1.24 16.10 -25.99
C LEU A 162 1.44 17.11 -24.85
N VAL A 163 1.26 18.39 -25.14
CA VAL A 163 1.43 19.45 -24.15
C VAL A 163 0.17 19.53 -23.30
N THR A 164 0.30 19.19 -22.03
CA THR A 164 -0.81 19.10 -21.08
C THR A 164 -0.54 19.96 -19.83
N GLY A 165 -1.46 19.92 -18.86
CA GLY A 165 -1.35 20.71 -17.63
C GLY A 165 -2.17 21.99 -17.64
N ARG A 166 -2.41 22.55 -16.45
CA ARG A 166 -3.29 23.72 -16.26
C ARG A 166 -2.76 24.95 -16.98
N PHE A 167 -1.44 25.09 -17.01
CA PHE A 167 -0.69 26.17 -17.62
C PHE A 167 0.15 25.68 -18.80
N CYS A 168 -0.16 24.52 -19.40
CA CYS A 168 0.62 23.92 -20.49
C CYS A 168 2.09 23.69 -20.12
N GLU A 169 2.34 23.33 -18.86
CA GLU A 169 3.66 23.14 -18.27
C GLU A 169 4.24 21.75 -18.51
N CYS A 170 3.41 20.79 -18.92
CA CYS A 170 3.80 19.40 -19.13
C CYS A 170 4.00 19.14 -20.62
N ASP A 171 5.16 18.58 -20.98
CA ASP A 171 5.45 18.09 -22.32
C ASP A 171 5.46 16.56 -22.27
N ASP A 172 4.34 15.94 -22.65
CA ASP A 172 4.19 14.48 -22.61
C ASP A 172 4.81 13.79 -23.84
N SER A 173 5.67 14.49 -24.60
CA SER A 173 6.44 13.87 -25.69
C SER A 173 7.40 12.78 -25.21
N GLU A 174 7.86 12.84 -23.96
CA GLU A 174 8.71 11.80 -23.37
C GLU A 174 7.98 10.44 -23.24
N CYS A 175 6.66 10.48 -23.14
CA CYS A 175 5.83 9.28 -23.08
C CYS A 175 5.59 8.64 -24.45
N LEU A 176 5.92 9.31 -25.56
CA LEU A 176 5.84 8.71 -26.88
C LEU A 176 6.95 7.67 -27.04
N ASP A 177 6.55 6.48 -27.44
CA ASP A 177 7.47 5.46 -27.89
C ASP A 177 7.78 5.72 -29.38
N GLU A 178 9.07 5.86 -29.69
CA GLU A 178 9.55 6.23 -31.03
C GLU A 178 9.42 5.08 -32.03
N ASP A 179 9.37 3.83 -31.54
CA ASP A 179 9.33 2.63 -32.36
C ASP A 179 7.92 2.29 -32.84
N ASN A 180 6.92 2.43 -31.95
CA ASN A 180 5.50 2.17 -32.26
C ASN A 180 4.68 3.45 -32.55
N GLY A 181 5.17 4.62 -32.13
CA GLY A 181 4.45 5.90 -32.23
C GLY A 181 3.27 6.03 -31.26
N GLU A 182 3.18 5.16 -30.25
CA GLU A 182 2.12 5.12 -29.25
C GLU A 182 2.57 5.78 -27.94
N VAL A 183 1.63 6.41 -27.24
CA VAL A 183 1.89 7.00 -25.91
C VAL A 183 1.84 5.88 -24.88
N CYS A 184 2.90 5.74 -24.08
CA CYS A 184 3.03 4.68 -23.08
C CYS A 184 2.75 3.29 -23.65
N GLY A 185 3.30 3.01 -24.84
CA GLY A 185 3.19 1.71 -25.51
C GLY A 185 1.76 1.25 -25.77
N GLY A 186 0.78 2.17 -25.76
CA GLY A 186 -0.64 1.86 -25.87
C GLY A 186 -1.25 1.21 -24.62
N HIS A 187 -0.47 1.09 -23.55
CA HIS A 187 -0.82 0.32 -22.34
C HIS A 187 -0.72 1.15 -21.06
N GLY A 188 -0.71 2.48 -21.17
CA GLY A 188 -0.68 3.38 -20.02
C GLY A 188 -1.27 4.74 -20.33
N GLN A 189 -1.32 5.58 -19.29
CA GLN A 189 -1.66 6.99 -19.41
C GLN A 189 -0.42 7.81 -19.07
N CYS A 190 -0.11 8.80 -19.90
CA CYS A 190 0.96 9.74 -19.60
C CYS A 190 0.44 10.86 -18.69
N TYR A 191 1.21 11.19 -17.66
CA TYR A 191 1.01 12.39 -16.86
C TYR A 191 2.35 13.10 -16.66
N CYS A 192 2.51 14.25 -17.31
CA CYS A 192 3.68 15.11 -17.19
C CYS A 192 5.00 14.37 -17.42
N GLY A 193 5.12 13.70 -18.57
CA GLY A 193 6.29 12.93 -18.97
C GLY A 193 6.46 11.55 -18.31
N ASN A 194 5.54 11.14 -17.43
CA ASN A 194 5.61 9.84 -16.75
C ASN A 194 4.46 8.93 -17.17
N CYS A 195 4.78 7.69 -17.55
CA CYS A 195 3.77 6.69 -17.91
C CYS A 195 3.24 5.94 -16.69
N TYR A 196 1.92 5.90 -16.56
CA TYR A 196 1.19 5.16 -15.55
C TYR A 196 0.55 3.95 -16.22
N CYS A 197 1.17 2.80 -16.04
CA CYS A 197 0.82 1.60 -16.77
C CYS A 197 -0.49 0.97 -16.30
N ALA A 198 -1.21 0.38 -17.26
CA ALA A 198 -2.35 -0.46 -17.00
C ALA A 198 -1.92 -1.74 -16.26
N ALA A 199 -2.86 -2.36 -15.56
CA ALA A 199 -2.58 -3.56 -14.78
C ALA A 199 -2.00 -4.69 -15.65
N GLY A 200 -0.84 -5.22 -15.25
CA GLY A 200 -0.11 -6.26 -16.00
C GLY A 200 0.91 -5.74 -17.00
N TRP A 201 1.10 -4.41 -17.07
CA TRP A 201 2.15 -3.76 -17.86
C TRP A 201 3.11 -2.99 -16.96
N HIS A 202 4.36 -2.89 -17.38
CA HIS A 202 5.42 -2.16 -16.68
C HIS A 202 6.51 -1.69 -17.67
N GLY A 203 7.54 -1.03 -17.14
CA GLY A 203 8.55 -0.34 -17.94
C GLY A 203 8.29 1.16 -17.95
N ASP A 204 9.29 1.93 -18.37
CA ASP A 204 9.23 3.40 -18.35
C ASP A 204 8.16 3.93 -19.32
N LYS A 205 7.84 3.16 -20.37
CA LYS A 205 6.80 3.46 -21.35
C LYS A 205 5.73 2.37 -21.41
N CYS A 206 5.58 1.54 -20.38
CA CYS A 206 4.57 0.47 -20.30
C CYS A 206 4.64 -0.59 -21.43
N GLU A 207 5.82 -0.81 -21.98
CA GLU A 207 6.09 -1.68 -23.12
C GLU A 207 6.23 -3.17 -22.74
N LEU A 208 6.40 -3.47 -21.44
CA LEU A 208 6.64 -4.82 -20.94
C LEU A 208 5.37 -5.41 -20.31
N GLN A 209 4.95 -6.58 -20.80
CA GLN A 209 3.83 -7.34 -20.23
C GLN A 209 4.35 -8.34 -19.18
N CYS A 210 3.65 -8.42 -18.05
CA CYS A 210 3.89 -9.48 -17.07
C CYS A 210 3.43 -10.85 -17.60
N ASP A 211 4.25 -11.88 -17.40
CA ASP A 211 3.89 -13.27 -17.69
C ASP A 211 2.81 -13.84 -16.75
N ILE A 212 2.54 -13.15 -15.65
CA ILE A 212 1.55 -13.53 -14.64
C ILE A 212 0.38 -12.56 -14.63
N SER A 213 -0.78 -13.07 -14.22
CA SER A 213 -1.99 -12.26 -14.12
C SER A 213 -1.89 -11.15 -13.06
N PRO A 214 -2.64 -10.04 -13.20
CA PRO A 214 -2.65 -8.95 -12.22
C PRO A 214 -3.02 -9.39 -10.80
N TRP A 215 -3.95 -10.35 -10.67
CA TRP A 215 -4.34 -10.87 -9.35
C TRP A 215 -3.20 -11.65 -8.70
N GLU A 216 -2.43 -12.40 -9.50
CA GLU A 216 -1.33 -13.21 -9.01
C GLU A 216 -0.14 -12.33 -8.63
N SER A 217 0.13 -11.30 -9.43
CA SER A 217 1.11 -10.26 -9.12
C SER A 217 0.78 -9.58 -7.77
N LYS A 218 -0.46 -9.11 -7.61
CA LYS A 218 -0.91 -8.52 -6.34
C LYS A 218 -0.75 -9.49 -5.17
N ARG A 219 -1.13 -10.77 -5.34
CA ARG A 219 -1.04 -11.78 -4.29
C ARG A 219 0.40 -12.02 -3.83
N ARG A 220 1.36 -12.10 -4.76
CA ARG A 220 2.79 -12.34 -4.44
C ARG A 220 3.41 -11.17 -3.68
N CYS A 221 3.02 -9.94 -4.02
CA CYS A 221 3.52 -8.74 -3.35
C CYS A 221 2.77 -8.38 -2.05
N THR A 222 1.72 -9.12 -1.67
CA THR A 222 0.95 -8.80 -0.47
C THR A 222 1.67 -9.36 0.76
N SER A 223 2.12 -8.48 1.64
CA SER A 223 2.77 -8.82 2.91
C SER A 223 1.76 -9.43 3.91
N PRO A 224 2.22 -10.09 4.99
CA PRO A 224 1.33 -10.72 5.98
C PRO A 224 0.36 -9.75 6.68
N ASP A 225 0.69 -8.46 6.74
CA ASP A 225 -0.18 -7.40 7.24
C ASP A 225 -1.18 -6.87 6.20
N GLY A 226 -1.24 -7.48 5.02
CA GLY A 226 -2.22 -7.19 3.95
C GLY A 226 -1.86 -6.00 3.08
N LYS A 227 -0.66 -5.43 3.22
CA LYS A 227 -0.17 -4.29 2.42
C LYS A 227 0.57 -4.80 1.19
N ILE A 228 0.65 -3.97 0.15
CA ILE A 228 1.48 -4.29 -1.02
C ILE A 228 2.89 -3.81 -0.72
N CYS A 229 3.87 -4.71 -0.76
CA CYS A 229 5.28 -4.44 -0.47
C CYS A 229 5.47 -3.63 0.83
N SER A 230 4.68 -3.95 1.87
CA SER A 230 4.70 -3.25 3.17
C SER A 230 4.52 -1.71 3.10
N ASN A 231 3.98 -1.17 1.99
CA ASN A 231 3.98 0.25 1.63
C ASN A 231 5.37 0.90 1.58
N ARG A 232 6.41 0.09 1.33
CA ARG A 232 7.82 0.48 1.27
C ARG A 232 8.47 0.08 -0.06
N GLY A 233 7.65 -0.20 -1.07
CA GLY A 233 8.12 -0.57 -2.40
C GLY A 233 7.01 -0.60 -3.43
N THR A 234 7.41 -0.74 -4.68
CA THR A 234 6.51 -0.93 -5.83
C THR A 234 6.44 -2.40 -6.20
N CYS A 235 5.24 -2.93 -6.42
CA CYS A 235 5.06 -4.30 -6.92
C CYS A 235 5.09 -4.32 -8.45
N ILE A 236 6.02 -5.08 -9.04
CA ILE A 236 6.16 -5.27 -10.48
C ILE A 236 6.15 -6.77 -10.78
N CYS A 237 5.16 -7.23 -11.54
CA CYS A 237 5.01 -8.64 -11.93
C CYS A 237 5.16 -9.67 -10.79
N GLY A 238 4.76 -9.29 -9.57
CA GLY A 238 4.79 -10.18 -8.40
C GLY A 238 6.09 -10.16 -7.61
N GLU A 239 6.97 -9.21 -7.91
CA GLU A 239 8.19 -8.93 -7.17
C GLU A 239 8.15 -7.49 -6.63
N CYS A 240 8.61 -7.30 -5.40
CA CYS A 240 8.65 -5.98 -4.77
C CYS A 240 10.01 -5.31 -5.01
N THR A 241 9.99 -4.12 -5.60
CA THR A 241 11.15 -3.22 -5.64
C THR A 241 11.07 -2.28 -4.45
N CYS A 242 11.91 -2.50 -3.44
CA CYS A 242 11.90 -1.71 -2.21
C CYS A 242 12.50 -0.32 -2.44
N TYR A 243 11.99 0.68 -1.71
CA TYR A 243 12.52 2.03 -1.73
C TYR A 243 13.69 2.13 -0.73
N ASP A 244 14.74 2.84 -1.10
CA ASP A 244 15.91 3.07 -0.22
C ASP A 244 15.65 4.11 0.89
N VAL A 245 14.51 4.81 0.80
CA VAL A 245 14.14 5.92 1.68
C VAL A 245 12.78 5.63 2.29
N ASP A 246 12.70 5.71 3.61
CA ASP A 246 11.42 5.58 4.30
C ASP A 246 10.58 6.87 4.21
N PRO A 247 9.27 6.84 4.56
CA PRO A 247 8.43 8.04 4.58
C PRO A 247 8.88 9.15 5.55
N SER A 248 9.80 8.86 6.49
CA SER A 248 10.41 9.86 7.37
C SER A 248 11.60 10.58 6.73
N GLY A 249 12.06 10.14 5.56
CA GLY A 249 13.18 10.73 4.84
C GLY A 249 14.56 10.24 5.30
N ASP A 250 14.59 9.20 6.14
CA ASP A 250 15.83 8.56 6.55
C ASP A 250 16.17 7.42 5.58
N TRP A 251 17.44 7.36 5.19
CA TRP A 251 17.98 6.28 4.36
C TRP A 251 18.10 5.01 5.19
N GLY A 252 17.63 3.89 4.65
CA GLY A 252 17.74 2.58 5.30
C GLY A 252 17.74 1.45 4.28
N ASP A 253 18.45 0.38 4.60
CA ASP A 253 18.49 -0.84 3.77
C ASP A 253 17.17 -1.62 3.96
N ILE A 254 16.14 -1.25 3.19
CA ILE A 254 14.83 -1.90 3.17
C ILE A 254 14.88 -3.08 2.20
N HIS A 255 14.52 -4.26 2.69
CA HIS A 255 14.60 -5.49 1.92
C HIS A 255 13.54 -6.52 2.34
N GLY A 256 13.59 -7.71 1.73
CA GLY A 256 12.62 -8.79 1.92
C GLY A 256 11.68 -8.93 0.72
N ASP A 257 11.02 -10.09 0.59
CA ASP A 257 10.15 -10.41 -0.55
C ASP A 257 9.00 -9.41 -0.68
N THR A 258 8.58 -8.81 0.44
CA THR A 258 7.53 -7.80 0.51
C THR A 258 7.99 -6.51 1.19
N CYS A 259 9.30 -6.20 1.14
CA CYS A 259 9.90 -5.00 1.75
C CYS A 259 9.56 -4.80 3.25
N GLU A 260 9.36 -5.90 3.96
CA GLU A 260 8.98 -5.91 5.37
C GLU A 260 10.15 -5.69 6.32
N CYS A 261 11.38 -5.78 5.82
CA CYS A 261 12.59 -5.69 6.61
C CYS A 261 13.28 -4.33 6.45
N ASP A 262 13.92 -3.91 7.54
CA ASP A 262 14.66 -2.66 7.65
C ASP A 262 15.83 -2.93 8.59
N GLU A 263 17.07 -2.75 8.12
CA GLU A 263 18.27 -3.08 8.90
C GLU A 263 18.38 -2.26 10.21
N ARG A 264 17.67 -1.13 10.35
CA ARG A 264 17.55 -0.41 11.65
C ARG A 264 16.83 -1.25 12.70
N SER A 265 16.02 -2.23 12.29
CA SER A 265 15.34 -3.18 13.18
C SER A 265 16.30 -4.20 13.82
N CYS A 266 17.58 -4.19 13.45
CA CYS A 266 18.61 -5.07 14.00
C CYS A 266 19.11 -4.65 15.38
N HIS A 267 18.59 -3.57 15.99
CA HIS A 267 18.92 -3.24 17.39
C HIS A 267 18.69 -4.41 18.37
N ALA A 268 17.68 -5.26 18.11
CA ALA A 268 17.44 -6.45 18.93
C ALA A 268 18.55 -7.51 18.79
N THR A 269 19.28 -7.52 17.68
CA THR A 269 20.38 -8.45 17.39
C THR A 269 21.75 -7.92 17.78
N TYR A 270 21.85 -6.64 18.15
CA TYR A 270 23.09 -6.06 18.69
C TYR A 270 23.53 -6.81 19.94
N ASP A 271 24.77 -7.32 19.92
CA ASP A 271 25.42 -7.94 21.06
C ASP A 271 26.44 -6.95 21.64
N ARG A 272 26.12 -6.43 22.82
CA ARG A 272 26.97 -5.50 23.57
C ARG A 272 28.36 -6.10 23.90
N TYR A 273 28.53 -7.43 23.90
CA TYR A 273 29.83 -8.04 24.23
C TYR A 273 30.79 -8.10 23.07
N SER A 274 30.29 -8.34 21.85
CA SER A 274 31.11 -8.26 20.64
C SER A 274 31.20 -6.84 20.10
N ASP A 275 30.33 -5.94 20.59
CA ASP A 275 30.08 -4.63 20.00
C ASP A 275 29.70 -4.75 18.51
N ASP A 276 28.88 -5.77 18.20
CA ASP A 276 28.56 -6.13 16.83
C ASP A 276 27.14 -6.72 16.75
N PHE A 277 26.52 -6.63 15.57
CA PHE A 277 25.24 -7.28 15.30
C PHE A 277 25.46 -8.78 15.11
N CYS A 278 24.57 -9.61 15.66
CA CYS A 278 24.68 -11.06 15.55
C CYS A 278 26.04 -11.60 16.02
N SER A 279 26.60 -10.97 17.07
CA SER A 279 27.90 -11.30 17.65
C SER A 279 29.06 -11.31 16.62
N GLY A 280 28.90 -10.67 15.45
CA GLY A 280 29.84 -10.74 14.31
C GLY A 280 29.85 -12.10 13.57
N HIS A 281 29.00 -13.02 14.02
CA HIS A 281 28.92 -14.41 13.58
C HIS A 281 27.65 -14.70 12.77
N GLY A 282 26.93 -13.67 12.33
CA GLY A 282 25.78 -13.81 11.45
C GLY A 282 25.51 -12.53 10.67
N GLN A 283 24.56 -12.61 9.75
CA GLN A 283 23.96 -11.45 9.09
C GLN A 283 22.59 -11.20 9.72
N CYS A 284 22.26 -9.94 9.97
CA CYS A 284 20.92 -9.61 10.44
C CYS A 284 19.96 -9.56 9.25
N ASN A 285 18.84 -10.28 9.36
CA ASN A 285 17.76 -10.29 8.40
C ASN A 285 16.44 -10.10 9.17
N CYS A 286 15.78 -8.95 8.97
CA CYS A 286 14.49 -8.66 9.61
C CYS A 286 14.51 -8.74 11.16
N GLY A 287 15.58 -8.26 11.79
CA GLY A 287 15.71 -8.33 13.26
C GLY A 287 16.01 -9.74 13.81
N ARG A 288 16.36 -10.70 12.95
CA ARG A 288 16.86 -12.03 13.31
C ARG A 288 18.26 -12.23 12.76
N CYS A 289 19.08 -13.02 13.44
CA CYS A 289 20.39 -13.40 12.94
C CYS A 289 20.38 -14.70 12.15
N ASP A 290 20.95 -14.67 10.95
CA ASP A 290 21.33 -15.85 10.20
C ASP A 290 22.80 -16.18 10.48
N CYS A 291 23.02 -17.20 11.29
CA CYS A 291 24.35 -17.55 11.78
C CYS A 291 25.21 -18.20 10.70
N LYS A 292 26.49 -17.79 10.68
CA LYS A 292 27.55 -18.44 9.90
C LYS A 292 27.73 -19.88 10.36
N GLU A 293 28.24 -20.73 9.46
CA GLU A 293 28.48 -22.15 9.76
C GLU A 293 29.33 -22.30 11.03
N GLY A 294 28.88 -23.18 11.94
CA GLY A 294 29.54 -23.42 13.22
C GLY A 294 29.10 -22.50 14.37
N TRP A 295 28.12 -21.61 14.17
CA TRP A 295 27.54 -20.76 15.21
C TRP A 295 26.03 -20.99 15.38
N MET A 296 25.53 -20.72 16.58
CA MET A 296 24.14 -20.88 16.98
C MET A 296 23.75 -19.90 18.09
N GLY A 297 22.46 -19.80 18.39
CA GLY A 297 21.92 -18.83 19.37
C GLY A 297 21.09 -17.77 18.67
N LYS A 298 20.37 -16.94 19.44
CA LYS A 298 19.48 -15.91 18.86
C LYS A 298 20.28 -14.77 18.21
N LYS A 299 21.47 -14.52 18.73
CA LYS A 299 22.44 -13.53 18.26
C LYS A 299 23.68 -14.19 17.67
N CYS A 300 23.65 -15.49 17.37
CA CYS A 300 24.83 -16.25 16.94
C CYS A 300 25.99 -16.23 17.94
N GLU A 301 25.64 -16.15 19.22
CA GLU A 301 26.58 -15.93 20.30
C GLU A 301 27.33 -17.20 20.74
N HIS A 302 26.87 -18.40 20.35
CA HIS A 302 27.44 -19.69 20.77
C HIS A 302 28.04 -20.49 19.62
N PRO A 303 29.16 -21.20 19.82
CA PRO A 303 29.66 -22.17 18.86
C PRO A 303 28.79 -23.44 18.83
N LEU A 304 28.51 -23.95 17.64
CA LEU A 304 27.72 -25.16 17.40
C LEU A 304 28.40 -26.43 17.98
N SER A 305 29.74 -26.45 17.97
CA SER A 305 30.53 -27.52 18.57
C SER A 305 31.40 -26.96 19.68
N CYS A 306 31.42 -27.66 20.81
CA CYS A 306 32.24 -27.25 21.94
C CYS A 306 33.57 -27.99 21.98
N SER A 307 34.67 -27.26 21.80
CA SER A 307 36.03 -27.79 21.92
C SER A 307 36.52 -27.89 23.36
N LEU A 308 35.74 -27.41 24.34
CA LEU A 308 36.08 -27.40 25.75
C LEU A 308 35.51 -28.62 26.47
N SER A 309 36.25 -29.14 27.46
CA SER A 309 35.68 -30.07 28.43
C SER A 309 34.62 -29.37 29.29
N LEU A 310 33.68 -30.15 29.85
CA LEU A 310 32.61 -29.64 30.71
C LEU A 310 33.16 -28.80 31.87
N GLU A 311 34.24 -29.26 32.51
CA GLU A 311 34.89 -28.54 33.61
C GLU A 311 35.50 -27.20 33.15
N SER A 312 36.16 -27.18 31.99
CA SER A 312 36.75 -25.96 31.43
C SER A 312 35.67 -24.95 31.03
N SER A 313 34.56 -25.43 30.47
CA SER A 313 33.37 -24.63 30.16
C SER A 313 32.81 -23.99 31.43
N LEU A 314 32.53 -24.77 32.47
CA LEU A 314 32.00 -24.26 33.73
C LEU A 314 32.95 -23.28 34.42
N LYS A 315 34.27 -23.51 34.35
CA LYS A 315 35.28 -22.61 34.89
C LYS A 315 35.24 -21.24 34.19
N LYS A 316 35.11 -21.20 32.87
CA LYS A 316 34.94 -19.94 32.12
C LYS A 316 33.65 -19.22 32.49
N CYS A 317 32.54 -19.95 32.61
CA CYS A 317 31.24 -19.39 32.98
C CYS A 317 31.12 -18.94 34.44
N LYS A 318 31.99 -19.41 35.35
CA LYS A 318 32.02 -18.91 36.73
C LYS A 318 32.57 -17.50 36.83
N GLY A 319 33.58 -17.16 36.02
CA GLY A 319 34.24 -15.86 36.11
C GLY A 319 34.77 -15.63 37.54
N THR A 320 34.29 -14.57 38.19
CA THR A 320 34.58 -14.21 39.59
C THR A 320 33.58 -14.80 40.60
N SER A 321 32.48 -15.39 40.14
CA SER A 321 31.44 -15.99 40.97
C SER A 321 31.74 -17.46 41.30
N ASN A 322 31.18 -17.92 42.43
CA ASN A 322 31.20 -19.34 42.80
C ASN A 322 30.21 -20.18 41.97
N MET A 323 29.18 -19.55 41.42
CA MET A 323 28.18 -20.19 40.54
C MET A 323 28.42 -19.82 39.07
N PRO A 324 28.30 -20.78 38.13
CA PRO A 324 28.29 -20.47 36.70
C PRO A 324 27.20 -19.46 36.37
N CYS A 325 27.53 -18.48 35.54
CA CYS A 325 26.62 -17.44 35.07
C CYS A 325 25.87 -16.71 36.20
N PHE A 326 26.53 -16.54 37.36
CA PHE A 326 25.96 -15.93 38.58
C PHE A 326 24.63 -16.55 39.04
N GLY A 327 24.31 -17.77 38.59
CA GLY A 327 23.02 -18.43 38.82
C GLY A 327 21.84 -17.83 38.05
N ARG A 328 22.09 -16.87 37.16
CA ARG A 328 21.08 -16.14 36.37
C ARG A 328 21.08 -16.52 34.88
N GLY A 329 21.80 -17.57 34.51
CA GLY A 329 21.91 -17.99 33.11
C GLY A 329 22.37 -19.42 32.94
N LEU A 330 22.33 -19.88 31.70
CA LEU A 330 22.84 -21.19 31.28
C LEU A 330 24.26 -21.04 30.73
N CYS A 331 25.17 -21.90 31.21
CA CYS A 331 26.52 -21.99 30.70
C CYS A 331 26.60 -22.98 29.54
N GLN A 332 27.01 -22.52 28.36
CA GLN A 332 27.26 -23.34 27.19
C GLN A 332 28.62 -23.00 26.59
N CYS A 333 29.50 -24.00 26.49
CA CYS A 333 30.86 -23.86 25.99
C CYS A 333 31.70 -22.68 26.52
N GLY A 334 31.55 -22.34 27.79
CA GLY A 334 32.26 -21.22 28.41
C GLY A 334 31.65 -19.84 28.14
N GLN A 335 30.45 -19.78 27.57
CA GLN A 335 29.64 -18.57 27.40
C GLN A 335 28.33 -18.70 28.17
N CYS A 336 27.85 -17.58 28.71
CA CYS A 336 26.62 -17.53 29.50
C CYS A 336 25.47 -16.97 28.65
N THR A 337 24.33 -17.64 28.66
CA THR A 337 23.06 -17.09 28.17
C THR A 337 22.24 -16.65 29.37
N CYS A 338 22.04 -15.34 29.53
CA CYS A 338 21.29 -14.80 30.67
C CYS A 338 19.78 -15.07 30.54
N HIS A 339 19.12 -15.21 31.68
CA HIS A 339 17.70 -15.51 31.78
C HIS A 339 16.92 -14.43 32.54
N PRO A 340 15.65 -14.21 32.17
CA PRO A 340 14.90 -14.91 31.13
C PRO A 340 15.32 -14.50 29.70
N PRO A 341 15.26 -15.42 28.71
CA PRO A 341 15.76 -15.15 27.38
C PRO A 341 14.92 -14.07 26.68
N GLY A 342 15.56 -12.97 26.27
CA GLY A 342 14.89 -11.79 25.71
C GLY A 342 14.72 -10.64 26.70
N ASP A 343 15.06 -10.85 27.96
CA ASP A 343 15.15 -9.78 28.95
C ASP A 343 16.55 -9.16 28.92
N THR A 344 16.65 -7.90 28.50
CA THR A 344 17.93 -7.19 28.38
C THR A 344 18.46 -6.67 29.71
N ARG A 345 17.65 -6.74 30.78
CA ARG A 345 18.02 -6.23 32.11
C ARG A 345 19.08 -7.07 32.80
N VAL A 346 19.09 -8.39 32.56
CA VAL A 346 20.17 -9.27 33.06
C VAL A 346 21.23 -9.38 31.99
N HIS A 347 22.40 -8.84 32.30
CA HIS A 347 23.53 -8.81 31.39
C HIS A 347 24.83 -9.04 32.15
N GLY A 348 25.92 -9.12 31.43
CA GLY A 348 27.27 -9.41 31.87
C GLY A 348 27.83 -10.63 31.14
N ARG A 349 29.15 -10.74 31.01
CA ARG A 349 29.78 -11.92 30.36
C ARG A 349 29.41 -13.22 31.08
N ASN A 350 29.16 -13.11 32.37
CA ASN A 350 28.78 -14.15 33.29
C ASN A 350 27.40 -13.85 33.92
N CYS A 351 26.56 -13.01 33.32
CA CYS A 351 25.25 -12.59 33.86
C CYS A 351 25.30 -11.96 35.26
N GLU A 352 26.40 -11.25 35.54
CA GLU A 352 26.70 -10.61 36.82
C GLU A 352 25.86 -9.35 37.10
N CYS A 353 25.35 -8.70 36.06
CA CYS A 353 24.60 -7.45 36.14
C CYS A 353 23.09 -7.71 36.02
N ASP A 354 22.31 -6.96 36.79
CA ASP A 354 20.86 -6.95 36.68
C ASP A 354 20.37 -5.52 36.87
N ASP A 355 19.86 -4.91 35.80
CA ASP A 355 19.46 -3.51 35.78
C ASP A 355 18.29 -3.20 36.70
N ARG A 356 17.55 -4.22 37.15
CA ARG A 356 16.53 -4.08 38.20
C ARG A 356 17.13 -3.63 39.54
N GLN A 357 18.45 -3.77 39.71
CA GLN A 357 19.17 -3.23 40.87
C GLN A 357 19.35 -1.71 40.79
N CYS A 358 19.09 -1.09 39.64
CA CYS A 358 19.12 0.36 39.41
C CYS A 358 17.70 0.98 39.34
N GLU A 359 16.63 0.21 39.54
CA GLU A 359 15.27 0.75 39.62
C GLU A 359 15.11 1.65 40.87
N ASP A 360 14.46 2.80 40.70
CA ASP A 360 14.16 3.75 41.80
C ASP A 360 12.83 3.42 42.52
N ILE A 361 12.36 4.34 43.38
CA ILE A 361 11.10 4.24 44.13
C ILE A 361 9.84 4.29 43.22
N SER A 362 9.99 4.75 41.98
CA SER A 362 8.91 4.96 41.00
C SER A 362 8.80 3.82 39.98
N GLY A 363 9.72 2.85 40.01
CA GLY A 363 9.74 1.70 39.11
C GLY A 363 10.43 1.95 37.77
N GLU A 364 11.14 3.07 37.62
CA GLU A 364 11.91 3.40 36.42
C GLU A 364 13.41 3.16 36.66
N ILE A 365 14.09 2.52 35.71
CA ILE A 365 15.54 2.30 35.77
C ILE A 365 16.23 3.66 35.67
N CYS A 366 17.04 4.00 36.68
CA CYS A 366 17.74 5.29 36.74
C CYS A 366 16.81 6.50 36.51
N GLY A 367 15.60 6.45 37.10
CA GLY A 367 14.62 7.54 37.04
C GLY A 367 14.15 7.89 35.63
N GLY A 368 14.44 7.05 34.63
CA GLY A 368 14.19 7.31 33.21
C GLY A 368 15.20 8.26 32.55
N ASN A 369 16.23 8.72 33.27
CA ASN A 369 17.17 9.76 32.82
C ASN A 369 18.64 9.33 32.84
N GLY A 370 18.87 8.03 32.80
CA GLY A 370 20.21 7.46 32.80
C GLY A 370 20.21 6.01 32.33
N MET A 371 21.42 5.48 32.16
CA MET A 371 21.63 4.08 31.82
C MET A 371 22.16 3.33 33.04
N CYS A 372 21.57 2.17 33.36
CA CYS A 372 22.12 1.31 34.40
C CYS A 372 23.35 0.57 33.91
N ASN A 373 24.43 0.71 34.67
CA ASN A 373 25.68 0.00 34.50
C ASN A 373 25.96 -0.84 35.75
N CYS A 374 25.35 -2.03 35.78
CA CYS A 374 25.64 -3.07 36.77
C CYS A 374 25.46 -2.62 38.23
N GLY A 375 24.33 -1.96 38.52
CA GLY A 375 24.00 -1.46 39.86
C GLY A 375 24.42 -0.01 40.12
N ASN A 376 24.97 0.69 39.12
CA ASN A 376 25.19 2.14 39.17
C ASN A 376 24.49 2.82 38.00
N CYS A 377 23.88 3.98 38.25
CA CYS A 377 23.25 4.76 37.19
C CYS A 377 24.23 5.78 36.60
N ASP A 378 24.39 5.72 35.29
CA ASP A 378 25.13 6.71 34.51
C ASP A 378 24.14 7.70 33.92
N CYS A 379 24.07 8.89 34.53
CA CYS A 379 23.08 9.90 34.20
C CYS A 379 23.38 10.60 32.88
N TRP A 380 22.32 10.89 32.12
CA TRP A 380 22.43 11.73 30.94
C TRP A 380 22.75 13.18 31.31
N ASP A 381 23.25 13.94 30.33
CA ASP A 381 23.68 15.31 30.55
C ASP A 381 22.57 16.16 31.19
N GLY A 382 22.91 16.85 32.28
CA GLY A 382 21.97 17.67 33.05
C GLY A 382 21.22 16.91 34.15
N TRP A 383 21.39 15.59 34.29
CA TRP A 383 20.86 14.80 35.39
C TRP A 383 21.94 14.35 36.37
N THR A 384 21.60 14.29 37.65
CA THR A 384 22.47 13.83 38.75
C THR A 384 21.65 13.11 39.82
N GLY A 385 22.30 12.63 40.87
CA GLY A 385 21.71 11.71 41.85
C GLY A 385 22.15 10.27 41.63
N ASN A 386 21.88 9.39 42.60
CA ASN A 386 22.27 7.97 42.51
C ASN A 386 21.36 7.18 41.57
N ALA A 387 20.16 7.69 41.30
CA ALA A 387 19.20 7.15 40.35
C ALA A 387 18.86 8.18 39.25
N CYS A 388 19.72 9.17 39.01
CA CYS A 388 19.51 10.23 38.01
C CYS A 388 18.18 10.99 38.15
N GLU A 389 17.75 11.17 39.39
CA GLU A 389 16.46 11.75 39.75
C GLU A 389 16.48 13.29 39.88
N ILE A 390 17.66 13.91 39.81
CA ILE A 390 17.85 15.35 40.03
C ILE A 390 18.23 16.04 38.72
N TRP A 391 17.36 16.90 38.21
CA TRP A 391 17.69 17.79 37.08
C TRP A 391 18.48 19.02 37.56
N VAL A 392 19.62 19.26 36.94
CA VAL A 392 20.52 20.41 37.19
C VAL A 392 20.74 21.29 35.95
N GLY A 393 20.01 21.03 34.85
CA GLY A 393 20.03 21.88 33.67
C GLY A 393 19.41 23.25 33.92
N THR A 394 19.99 24.30 33.34
CA THR A 394 19.42 25.65 33.39
C THR A 394 18.17 25.71 32.52
N GLU A 395 17.00 26.01 33.12
CA GLU A 395 15.80 26.39 32.38
C GLU A 395 16.12 27.62 31.50
N TYR A 396 15.79 27.56 30.22
CA TYR A 396 15.79 28.71 29.30
C TYR A 396 14.39 29.27 29.16
#